data_AF-A0A967WQ30-F1
#
_entry.id   AF-A0A967WQ30-F1
#
_cell.length_a   1.000
_cell.length_b   1.000
_cell.length_c   1.000
_cell.angle_alpha   90.00
_cell.angle_beta   90.00
_cell.angle_gamma   90.00
#
_symmetry.space_group_name_H-M   'P 1'
#
loop_
_entity.id
_entity.type
_entity.pdbx_description
1 polymer ?
#
loop_
_entity_poly.entity_id
_entity_poly.type
_entity_poly.pdbx_seq_one_letter_code
_entity_poly.pdbx_strand_id
1 'polypeptide(L)' 'EEVLFQQTQTVQTFLLKTSILNRLTGSLCDAVRFGFAETPAGREDGQAILEMLDRANLFIVPLDSERR' A
#
# COMPACT_ATOMS: atom_id res chain seq x y z
N GLU A 1 14.72 -10.37 -2.36
CA GLU A 1 14.45 -9.47 -3.49
C GLU A 1 13.59 -10.10 -4.59
N GLU A 2 13.46 -11.43 -4.70
CA GLU A 2 12.69 -12.08 -5.79
C GLU A 2 11.16 -11.88 -5.74
N VAL A 3 10.58 -11.72 -4.54
CA VAL A 3 9.11 -11.64 -4.37
C VAL A 3 8.52 -10.38 -4.98
N LEU A 4 9.26 -9.27 -4.97
CA LEU A 4 8.85 -7.99 -5.53
C LEU A 4 8.76 -8.06 -7.06
N PHE A 5 9.73 -8.72 -7.71
CA PHE A 5 9.78 -8.88 -9.16
C PHE A 5 8.69 -9.78 -9.72
N GLN A 6 8.12 -10.66 -8.88
CA GLN A 6 6.98 -11.50 -9.25
C GLN A 6 5.63 -10.76 -9.17
N GLN A 7 5.61 -9.54 -8.63
CA GLN A 7 4.38 -8.74 -8.52
C GLN A 7 4.07 -7.98 -9.80
N THR A 8 2.81 -7.61 -9.98
CA THR A 8 2.41 -6.71 -11.06
C THR A 8 3.06 -5.34 -10.92
N GLN A 9 3.21 -4.63 -12.04
CA GLN A 9 3.86 -3.31 -12.07
C GLN A 9 3.16 -2.29 -11.16
N THR A 10 1.83 -2.41 -11.00
CA THR A 10 1.03 -1.61 -10.06
C THR A 10 1.46 -1.82 -8.61
N VAL A 11 1.60 -3.08 -8.19
CA VAL A 11 2.02 -3.43 -6.82
C VAL A 11 3.47 -3.02 -6.57
N GLN A 12 4.37 -3.26 -7.53
CA GLN A 12 5.76 -2.82 -7.41
C GLN A 12 5.86 -1.31 -7.21
N THR A 13 5.13 -0.54 -8.03
CA THR A 13 5.09 0.92 -7.91
C THR A 13 4.52 1.37 -6.56
N PHE A 14 3.48 0.69 -6.06
CA PHE A 14 2.90 0.97 -4.76
C PHE A 14 3.91 0.74 -3.62
N LEU A 15 4.55 -0.44 -3.58
CA LEU A 15 5.53 -0.79 -2.56
C LEU A 15 6.75 0.16 -2.59
N LEU A 16 7.26 0.49 -3.79
CA LEU A 16 8.38 1.42 -3.92
C LEU A 16 8.02 2.83 -3.45
N LYS A 17 6.86 3.36 -3.84
CA LYS A 17 6.42 4.70 -3.42
C LYS A 17 6.14 4.79 -1.92
N THR A 18 5.59 3.73 -1.34
CA THR A 18 5.20 3.70 0.08
C THR A 18 6.31 3.18 1.00
N SER A 19 7.44 2.70 0.45
CA SER A 19 8.61 2.19 1.20
C SER A 19 9.24 3.19 2.17
N ILE A 20 8.99 4.49 1.97
CA ILE A 20 9.43 5.56 2.88
C ILE A 20 8.63 5.61 4.19
N LEU A 21 7.45 4.99 4.22
CA LEU A 21 6.58 4.98 5.39
C LEU A 21 6.99 3.85 6.35
N ASN A 22 7.18 4.18 7.62
CA ASN A 22 7.40 3.17 8.67
C ASN A 22 6.13 2.36 9.00
N ARG A 23 4.95 2.94 8.74
CA ARG A 23 3.66 2.27 8.91
C ARG A 23 2.81 2.52 7.67
N LEU A 24 2.36 1.44 7.05
CA LEU A 24 1.49 1.51 5.90
C LEU A 24 0.04 1.60 6.39
N THR A 25 -0.64 2.69 6.06
CA THR A 25 -2.08 2.87 6.31
C THR A 25 -2.70 3.46 5.05
N GLY A 26 -3.94 3.12 4.72
CA GLY A 26 -4.56 3.57 3.47
C GLY A 26 -4.42 5.08 3.22
N SER A 27 -4.75 5.90 4.22
CA SER A 27 -4.66 7.36 4.14
C SER A 27 -3.25 7.88 3.88
N LEU A 28 -2.22 7.33 4.54
CA LEU A 28 -0.83 7.71 4.30
C LEU A 28 -0.33 7.23 2.93
N CYS A 29 -0.68 6.01 2.53
CA CYS A 29 -0.33 5.48 1.22
C CYS A 29 -0.94 6.33 0.09
N ASP A 30 -2.15 6.83 0.30
CA ASP A 30 -2.82 7.74 -0.62
C ASP A 30 -2.16 9.11 -0.65
N ALA A 31 -1.87 9.69 0.53
CA ALA A 31 -1.17 10.96 0.64
C ALA A 31 0.23 10.91 -0.01
N VAL A 32 0.96 9.80 0.09
CA VAL A 32 2.28 9.66 -0.55
C VAL A 32 2.15 9.43 -2.06
N ARG A 33 1.14 8.66 -2.52
CA ARG A 33 0.96 8.41 -3.97
C ARG A 33 0.41 9.60 -4.73
N PHE A 34 -0.49 10.37 -4.12
CA PHE A 34 -1.26 11.41 -4.79
C PHE A 34 -0.96 12.82 -4.25
N GLY A 35 -0.23 12.94 -3.14
CA GLY A 35 0.04 14.20 -2.46
C GLY A 35 -1.10 14.60 -1.49
N PHE A 36 -1.00 15.80 -0.94
CA PHE A 36 -2.07 16.40 -0.09
C PHE A 36 -3.27 16.92 -0.91
N ALA A 37 -3.22 16.83 -2.24
CA ALA A 37 -4.37 17.13 -3.08
C ALA A 37 -5.40 16.02 -2.91
N GLU A 38 -6.68 16.39 -2.82
CA GLU A 38 -7.81 15.51 -2.56
C GLU A 38 -7.67 14.16 -3.27
N THR A 39 -7.79 13.08 -2.51
CA THR A 39 -7.84 11.71 -3.05
C THR A 39 -8.93 11.68 -4.11
N PRO A 40 -8.60 11.46 -5.40
CA PRO A 40 -9.62 11.50 -6.44
C PRO A 40 -10.65 10.41 -6.17
N ALA A 41 -11.90 10.80 -5.97
CA ALA A 41 -13.00 9.86 -5.75
C ALA A 41 -13.07 8.90 -6.95
N GLY A 42 -12.81 7.61 -6.70
CA GLY A 42 -12.84 6.55 -7.72
C GLY A 42 -11.48 5.95 -8.12
N ARG A 43 -10.37 6.32 -7.48
CA ARG A 43 -9.10 5.56 -7.58
C ARG A 43 -9.02 4.48 -6.50
N GLU A 44 -8.26 3.42 -6.79
CA GLU A 44 -8.02 2.33 -5.82
C GLU A 44 -7.43 2.89 -4.52
N ASP A 45 -8.26 2.87 -3.47
CA ASP A 45 -7.89 3.27 -2.12
C ASP A 45 -6.63 2.54 -1.70
N GLY A 46 -5.70 3.27 -1.10
CA GLY A 46 -4.48 2.67 -0.54
C GLY A 46 -4.82 1.52 0.39
N GLN A 47 -5.95 1.62 1.10
CA GLN A 47 -6.46 0.58 1.98
C GLN A 47 -6.81 -0.72 1.22
N ALA A 48 -7.45 -0.64 0.05
CA ALA A 48 -7.80 -1.83 -0.73
C ALA A 48 -6.55 -2.55 -1.26
N ILE A 49 -5.55 -1.78 -1.70
CA ILE A 49 -4.26 -2.35 -2.11
C ILE A 49 -3.56 -3.01 -0.93
N LEU A 50 -3.56 -2.37 0.23
CA LEU A 50 -3.00 -2.94 1.46
C LEU A 50 -3.68 -4.26 1.86
N GLU A 51 -5.01 -4.34 1.82
CA GLU A 51 -5.74 -5.59 2.08
C GLU A 51 -5.42 -6.70 1.08
N MET A 52 -5.26 -6.36 -0.21
CA MET A 52 -4.84 -7.32 -1.22
C MET A 52 -3.44 -7.85 -0.93
N LEU A 53 -2.50 -6.98 -0.56
CA LEU A 53 -1.12 -7.36 -0.23
C LEU A 53 -1.05 -8.21 1.05
N ASP A 54 -1.90 -7.91 2.04
CA ASP A 54 -2.04 -8.71 3.26
C ASP A 54 -2.55 -10.12 2.96
N ARG A 55 -3.60 -10.23 2.13
CA ARG A 55 -4.11 -11.53 1.67
C ARG A 55 -3.10 -12.32 0.83
N ALA A 56 -2.21 -11.62 0.13
CA ALA A 56 -1.12 -12.22 -0.62
C ALA A 56 0.08 -12.63 0.26
N ASN A 57 0.01 -12.43 1.58
CA ASN A 57 1.10 -12.67 2.54
C ASN A 57 2.41 -11.96 2.16
N LEU A 58 2.30 -10.77 1.55
CA LEU A 58 3.46 -9.98 1.14
C LEU A 58 4.05 -9.13 2.28
N PHE A 59 3.37 -9.07 3.41
CA PHE A 59 3.89 -8.43 4.61
C PHE A 59 4.50 -9.46 5.55
N ILE A 60 5.76 -9.24 5.94
CA ILE A 60 6.45 -10.04 6.97
C ILE A 60 5.85 -9.75 8.35
N VAL A 61 5.41 -8.51 8.56
CA VAL A 61 4.64 -8.09 9.74
C VAL A 61 3.28 -7.66 9.23
N PRO A 62 2.18 -8.31 9.65
CA PRO A 62 0.85 -7.97 9.16
C PRO A 62 0.56 -6.49 9.36
N LEU A 63 -0.25 -5.91 8.46
CA LEU A 63 -0.82 -4.58 8.66
C LEU A 63 -1.57 -4.62 10.00
N ASP A 64 -1.03 -3.88 10.96
CA ASP A 64 -1.31 -3.99 12.38
C ASP A 64 -2.75 -4.38 12.78
N SER A 65 -2.82 -5.18 13.84
CA SER A 65 -4.01 -5.72 14.49
C SER A 65 -4.94 -4.66 15.13
N GLU A 66 -4.66 -3.37 14.91
CA GLU A 66 -5.44 -2.24 15.41
C GLU A 66 -6.48 -1.81 14.38
N ARG A 67 -7.49 -2.68 14.19
CA ARG A 67 -8.82 -2.19 13.80
C ARG A 67 -9.38 -1.38 14.97
N ARG A 68 -9.17 -0.06 14.98
CA ARG A 68 -10.04 0.87 15.71
C ARG A 68 -10.79 1.74 14.72
#